data_AF-A0A5E4MPS7-F1
#
_entry.id   AF-A0A5E4MPS7-F1
#
_cell.length_a   1.000
_cell.length_b   1.000
_cell.length_c   1.000
_cell.angle_alpha   90.00
_cell.angle_beta   90.00
_cell.angle_gamma   90.00
#
_symmetry.space_group_name_H-M   'P 1'
#
loop_
_entity.id
_entity.type
_entity.pdbx_description
1 polymer ?
#
loop_
_entity_poly.entity_id
_entity_poly.type
_entity_poly.pdbx_seq_one_letter_code
_entity_poly.pdbx_strand_id
1 'polypeptide(L)'
;MILYSNTETSSKAAQLLSAIQTSEFNVSLIIIYKIFQYTKNLCTYLQKQNIDLFQALNHVDIIISQLQSIRSNCDVEFHKYFEELTERSKKIDFEIDIPRMVKRQKHRSNYHTDNPEKYFKISVFLPFLDNLVQQLNDRFINHKTIIAGFYFLISNKNYNQQAIKDLSEFYSDDIDREVIETGVKLWHTHLEKLSIKSVLDALDNCNEDLFPNVF
;
A
#
# COMPACT_ATOMS: atom_id res chain seq x y z
N MET A 1 34.79 -40.19 18.75
CA MET A 1 34.19 -38.93 18.26
C MET A 1 32.82 -38.82 18.90
N ILE A 2 32.70 -38.07 20.01
CA ILE A 2 31.43 -37.91 20.72
C ILE A 2 30.58 -36.95 19.90
N LEU A 3 29.54 -37.46 19.23
CA LEU A 3 28.49 -36.64 18.64
C LEU A 3 27.73 -35.98 19.80
N TYR A 4 28.04 -34.73 20.10
CA TYR A 4 27.16 -33.92 20.94
C TYR A 4 25.79 -33.87 20.24
N SER A 5 24.79 -34.54 20.82
CA SER A 5 23.41 -34.40 20.39
C SER A 5 23.01 -32.96 20.65
N ASN A 6 22.92 -32.15 19.59
CA ASN A 6 22.55 -30.74 19.70
C ASN A 6 21.03 -30.63 19.91
N THR A 7 20.57 -31.11 21.07
CA THR A 7 19.16 -31.22 21.46
C THR A 7 18.44 -29.90 21.39
N GLU A 8 19.13 -28.80 21.71
CA GLU A 8 18.59 -27.45 21.55
C GLU A 8 18.31 -27.12 20.08
N THR A 9 19.26 -27.40 19.17
CA THR A 9 19.07 -27.20 17.73
C THR A 9 17.96 -28.07 17.17
N SER A 10 17.91 -29.35 17.57
CA SER A 10 16.86 -30.28 17.15
C SER A 10 15.47 -29.84 17.65
N SER A 11 15.38 -29.38 18.90
CA SER A 11 14.14 -28.87 19.48
C SER A 11 13.66 -27.60 18.77
N LYS A 12 14.56 -26.64 18.53
CA LYS A 12 14.22 -25.41 17.76
C LYS A 12 13.76 -25.73 16.34
N ALA A 13 14.44 -26.65 15.66
CA ALA A 13 14.06 -27.07 14.31
C ALA A 13 12.66 -27.71 14.30
N ALA A 14 12.35 -28.58 15.27
CA ALA A 14 11.02 -29.17 15.41
C ALA A 14 9.94 -28.11 15.68
N GLN A 15 10.20 -27.14 16.55
CA GLN A 15 9.27 -26.04 16.81
C GLN A 15 8.98 -25.18 15.57
N LEU A 16 10.03 -24.83 14.80
CA LEU A 16 9.88 -24.08 13.56
C LEU A 16 9.10 -24.86 12.50
N LEU A 17 9.40 -26.16 12.36
CA LEU A 17 8.65 -27.04 11.46
C LEU A 17 7.17 -27.06 11.83
N SER A 18 6.85 -27.26 13.11
CA SER A 18 5.46 -27.22 13.58
C SER A 18 4.80 -25.86 13.33
N ALA A 19 5.52 -24.75 13.50
CA ALA A 19 4.98 -23.42 13.24
C ALA A 19 4.65 -23.19 11.75
N ILE A 20 5.57 -23.60 10.85
CA ILE A 20 5.42 -23.46 9.40
C ILE A 20 4.34 -24.39 8.84
N GLN A 21 4.06 -25.52 9.50
CA GLN A 21 3.01 -26.46 9.08
C GLN A 21 1.60 -26.07 9.56
N THR A 22 1.45 -25.01 10.37
CA THR A 22 0.11 -24.57 10.81
C THR A 22 -0.76 -24.08 9.63
N SER A 23 -2.06 -24.36 9.70
CA SER A 23 -3.04 -23.86 8.72
C SER A 23 -3.01 -22.34 8.64
N GLU A 24 -2.98 -21.64 9.78
CA GLU A 24 -2.96 -20.19 9.81
C GLU A 24 -1.74 -19.62 9.08
N PHE A 25 -0.54 -20.16 9.33
CA PHE A 25 0.66 -19.70 8.67
C PHE A 25 0.56 -19.86 7.15
N ASN A 26 0.17 -21.05 6.69
CA ASN A 26 0.10 -21.37 5.27
C ASN A 26 -0.98 -20.58 4.53
N VAL A 27 -2.15 -20.43 5.15
CA VAL A 27 -3.24 -19.64 4.59
C VAL A 27 -2.89 -18.15 4.56
N SER A 28 -2.33 -17.60 5.64
CA SER A 28 -1.84 -16.23 5.63
C SER A 28 -0.76 -16.03 4.57
N LEU A 29 0.16 -16.98 4.42
CA LEU A 29 1.25 -16.90 3.45
C LEU A 29 0.74 -16.89 2.00
N ILE A 30 -0.21 -17.76 1.63
CA ILE A 30 -0.76 -17.77 0.27
C ILE A 30 -1.54 -16.48 -0.02
N ILE A 31 -2.32 -15.98 0.94
CA ILE A 31 -3.05 -14.72 0.81
C ILE A 31 -2.06 -13.57 0.58
N ILE A 32 -1.07 -13.44 1.45
CA ILE A 32 -0.04 -12.39 1.35
C ILE A 32 0.68 -12.49 0.01
N TYR A 33 1.10 -13.69 -0.38
CA TYR A 33 1.80 -13.92 -1.65
C TYR A 33 0.97 -13.47 -2.86
N LYS A 34 -0.33 -13.80 -2.89
CA LYS A 34 -1.22 -13.41 -3.99
C LYS A 34 -1.49 -11.92 -4.01
N ILE A 35 -1.82 -11.34 -2.87
CA ILE A 35 -2.18 -9.93 -2.78
C ILE A 35 -0.96 -9.00 -2.96
N PHE A 36 0.23 -9.38 -2.49
CA PHE A 36 1.43 -8.54 -2.64
C PHE A 36 1.99 -8.55 -4.06
N GLN A 37 1.54 -9.43 -4.96
CA GLN A 37 1.88 -9.33 -6.38
C GLN A 37 1.39 -8.01 -6.99
N TYR A 38 0.25 -7.50 -6.53
CA TYR A 38 -0.31 -6.22 -7.00
C TYR A 38 0.51 -5.02 -6.52
N THR A 39 1.08 -5.07 -5.30
CA THR A 39 1.84 -3.95 -4.72
C THR A 39 3.34 -4.00 -5.01
N LYS A 40 3.88 -5.16 -5.43
CA LYS A 40 5.32 -5.39 -5.64
C LYS A 40 6.00 -4.32 -6.51
N ASN A 41 5.41 -3.98 -7.64
CA ASN A 41 6.00 -3.02 -8.58
C ASN A 41 5.93 -1.59 -8.03
N LEU A 42 4.83 -1.24 -7.36
CA LEU A 42 4.70 0.06 -6.68
C LEU A 42 5.76 0.20 -5.59
N CYS A 43 5.97 -0.81 -4.75
CA CYS A 43 6.99 -0.77 -3.69
C CYS A 43 8.39 -0.55 -4.27
N THR A 44 8.74 -1.29 -5.31
CA THR A 44 10.04 -1.11 -6.01
C THR A 44 10.15 0.28 -6.62
N TYR A 45 9.07 0.80 -7.21
CA TYR A 45 9.04 2.13 -7.79
C TYR A 45 9.29 3.22 -6.74
N LEU A 46 8.59 3.16 -5.60
CA LEU A 46 8.70 4.11 -4.50
C LEU A 46 10.07 4.11 -3.79
N GLN A 47 10.86 3.07 -3.97
CA GLN A 47 12.22 2.96 -3.42
C GLN A 47 13.31 3.54 -4.34
N LYS A 48 12.95 4.02 -5.54
CA LYS A 48 13.91 4.67 -6.44
C LYS A 48 14.28 6.06 -5.90
N GLN A 49 15.48 6.52 -6.22
CA GLN A 49 15.96 7.85 -5.83
C GLN A 49 15.13 8.99 -6.43
N ASN A 50 14.79 8.88 -7.71
CA ASN A 50 13.97 9.85 -8.43
C ASN A 50 12.66 9.17 -8.84
N ILE A 51 11.54 9.67 -8.30
CA ILE A 51 10.20 9.14 -8.55
C ILE A 51 9.24 10.25 -8.97
N ASP A 52 8.32 9.91 -9.87
CA ASP A 52 7.14 10.74 -10.12
C ASP A 52 6.05 10.30 -9.14
N LEU A 53 5.85 11.10 -8.10
CA LEU A 53 4.84 10.84 -7.07
C LEU A 53 3.41 10.86 -7.64
N PHE A 54 3.14 11.69 -8.65
CA PHE A 54 1.82 11.73 -9.29
C PHE A 54 1.55 10.43 -10.05
N GLN A 55 2.55 9.92 -10.79
CA GLN A 55 2.47 8.60 -11.42
C GLN A 55 2.25 7.49 -10.38
N ALA A 56 2.97 7.53 -9.26
CA ALA A 56 2.80 6.55 -8.18
C ALA A 56 1.38 6.58 -7.59
N LEU A 57 0.81 7.76 -7.33
CA LEU A 57 -0.54 7.93 -6.83
C LEU A 57 -1.60 7.38 -7.78
N ASN A 58 -1.48 7.67 -9.08
CA ASN A 58 -2.37 7.09 -10.09
C ASN A 58 -2.28 5.55 -10.11
N HIS A 59 -1.07 5.00 -9.91
CA HIS A 59 -0.89 3.55 -9.82
C HIS A 59 -1.49 2.97 -8.54
N VAL A 60 -1.45 3.70 -7.42
CA VAL A 60 -2.13 3.32 -6.17
C VAL A 60 -3.64 3.19 -6.38
N ASP A 61 -4.28 4.14 -7.09
CA ASP A 61 -5.72 4.07 -7.39
C ASP A 61 -6.08 2.79 -8.18
N ILE A 62 -5.23 2.42 -9.15
CA ILE A 62 -5.40 1.18 -9.93
C ILE A 62 -5.30 -0.04 -9.02
N ILE A 63 -4.31 -0.08 -8.12
CA ILE A 63 -4.15 -1.19 -7.16
C ILE A 63 -5.38 -1.29 -6.24
N ILE A 64 -5.84 -0.18 -5.68
CA ILE A 64 -7.04 -0.15 -4.82
C ILE A 64 -8.26 -0.69 -5.56
N SER A 65 -8.48 -0.24 -6.80
CA SER A 65 -9.56 -0.73 -7.67
C SER A 65 -9.48 -2.25 -7.88
N GLN A 66 -8.29 -2.80 -8.14
CA GLN A 66 -8.10 -4.25 -8.30
C GLN A 66 -8.38 -5.00 -7.00
N LEU A 67 -7.89 -4.51 -5.85
CA LEU A 67 -8.15 -5.13 -4.55
C LEU A 67 -9.64 -5.10 -4.19
N GLN A 68 -10.36 -4.02 -4.51
CA GLN A 68 -11.81 -3.92 -4.32
C GLN A 68 -12.58 -4.88 -5.24
N SER A 69 -12.09 -5.11 -6.46
CA SER A 69 -12.64 -6.12 -7.36
C SER A 69 -12.48 -7.53 -6.80
N ILE A 70 -11.28 -7.87 -6.29
CA ILE A 70 -11.03 -9.15 -5.58
C ILE A 70 -11.95 -9.28 -4.37
N ARG A 71 -12.12 -8.20 -3.61
CA ARG A 71 -13.00 -8.18 -2.44
C ARG A 71 -14.47 -8.40 -2.79
N SER A 72 -14.92 -7.87 -3.92
CA SER A 72 -16.28 -8.05 -4.44
C SER A 72 -16.50 -9.46 -4.97
N ASN A 73 -15.47 -10.05 -5.59
CA ASN A 73 -15.46 -11.42 -6.11
C ASN A 73 -14.80 -12.42 -5.15
N CYS A 74 -14.88 -12.16 -3.84
CA CYS A 74 -14.06 -12.86 -2.84
C CYS A 74 -14.29 -14.37 -2.78
N ASP A 75 -15.50 -14.84 -3.09
CA ASP A 75 -15.81 -16.26 -3.14
C ASP A 75 -14.98 -16.98 -4.21
N VAL A 76 -14.93 -16.41 -5.42
CA VAL A 76 -14.21 -16.99 -6.55
C VAL A 76 -12.71 -16.86 -6.38
N GLU A 77 -12.23 -15.68 -5.96
CA GLU A 77 -10.80 -15.44 -5.82
C GLU A 77 -10.19 -16.23 -4.66
N PHE A 78 -10.86 -16.26 -3.51
CA PHE A 78 -10.36 -17.03 -2.37
C PHE A 78 -10.38 -18.53 -2.64
N HIS A 79 -11.39 -19.03 -3.36
CA HIS A 79 -11.47 -20.43 -3.75
C HIS A 79 -10.24 -20.87 -4.56
N LYS A 80 -9.84 -20.07 -5.57
CA LYS A 80 -8.62 -20.33 -6.35
C LYS A 80 -7.36 -20.40 -5.47
N TYR A 81 -7.24 -19.50 -4.50
CA TYR A 81 -6.07 -19.47 -3.62
C TYR A 81 -6.07 -20.66 -2.65
N PHE A 82 -7.23 -21.06 -2.18
CA PHE A 82 -7.40 -22.18 -1.27
C PHE A 82 -7.19 -23.53 -1.97
N GLU A 83 -7.65 -23.67 -3.22
CA GLU A 83 -7.40 -24.84 -4.06
C GLU A 83 -5.89 -25.01 -4.33
N GLU A 84 -5.20 -23.94 -4.74
CA GLU A 84 -3.75 -23.97 -4.93
C GLU A 84 -3.01 -24.36 -3.64
N LEU A 85 -3.46 -23.86 -2.49
CA LEU A 85 -2.89 -24.24 -1.20
C LEU A 85 -3.14 -25.72 -0.88
N THR A 86 -4.33 -26.22 -1.17
CA THR A 86 -4.71 -27.63 -0.96
C THR A 86 -3.88 -28.57 -1.85
N GLU A 87 -3.57 -28.17 -3.08
CA GLU A 87 -2.65 -28.93 -3.94
C GLU A 87 -1.22 -28.94 -3.40
N ARG A 88 -0.75 -27.81 -2.86
CA ARG A 88 0.58 -27.71 -2.23
C ARG A 88 0.66 -28.51 -0.94
N SER A 89 -0.41 -28.52 -0.14
CA SER A 89 -0.45 -29.23 1.13
C SER A 89 -0.34 -30.74 0.94
N LYS A 90 -1.00 -31.29 -0.09
CA LYS A 90 -0.84 -32.70 -0.49
C LYS A 90 0.59 -33.09 -0.87
N LYS A 91 1.38 -32.16 -1.42
CA LYS A 91 2.79 -32.41 -1.79
C LYS A 91 3.74 -32.38 -0.60
N ILE A 92 3.42 -31.57 0.41
CA ILE A 92 4.24 -31.34 1.60
C ILE A 92 3.74 -32.19 2.80
N ASP A 93 2.63 -32.90 2.61
CA ASP A 93 1.99 -33.79 3.59
C ASP A 93 1.55 -33.06 4.86
N PHE A 94 0.69 -32.04 4.69
CA PHE A 94 -0.01 -31.39 5.80
C PHE A 94 -1.49 -31.14 5.49
N GLU A 95 -2.31 -31.07 6.54
CA GLU A 95 -3.74 -30.83 6.47
C GLU A 95 -4.08 -29.37 6.80
N ILE A 96 -5.10 -28.84 6.12
CA ILE A 96 -5.58 -27.47 6.33
C ILE A 96 -6.86 -27.54 7.16
N ASP A 97 -6.70 -27.44 8.47
CA ASP A 97 -7.79 -27.50 9.43
C ASP A 97 -8.10 -26.16 10.09
N ILE A 98 -9.31 -26.06 10.65
CA ILE A 98 -9.70 -24.95 11.51
C ILE A 98 -8.91 -25.04 12.82
N PRO A 99 -8.29 -23.94 13.28
CA PRO A 99 -7.55 -23.93 14.53
C PRO A 99 -8.44 -24.29 15.72
N ARG A 100 -7.86 -24.85 16.77
CA ARG A 100 -8.61 -25.20 17.99
C ARG A 100 -9.32 -23.96 18.55
N MET A 101 -10.66 -23.95 18.48
CA MET A 101 -11.49 -22.89 19.06
C MET A 101 -11.85 -23.22 20.52
N VAL A 102 -11.63 -22.27 21.42
CA VAL A 102 -12.09 -22.36 22.82
C VAL A 102 -13.46 -21.71 22.96
N LYS A 103 -14.32 -22.22 23.87
CA LYS A 103 -15.71 -21.75 24.06
C LYS A 103 -15.85 -20.24 24.26
N ARG A 104 -14.81 -19.57 24.80
CA ARG A 104 -14.78 -18.12 24.99
C ARG A 104 -13.46 -17.55 24.48
N GLN A 105 -13.51 -16.76 23.41
CA GLN A 105 -12.40 -15.93 22.95
C GLN A 105 -12.73 -14.47 23.29
N LYS A 106 -11.80 -13.76 23.97
CA LYS A 106 -11.97 -12.33 24.30
C LYS A 106 -11.41 -11.39 23.23
N HIS A 107 -10.45 -11.87 22.43
CA HIS A 107 -9.66 -11.05 21.50
C HIS A 107 -9.82 -11.46 20.02
N ARG A 108 -10.69 -12.43 19.74
CA ARG A 108 -10.96 -12.92 18.37
C ARG A 108 -12.44 -13.23 18.20
N SER A 109 -12.94 -13.05 16.99
CA SER A 109 -14.29 -13.40 16.60
C SER A 109 -14.45 -14.92 16.54
N ASN A 110 -15.49 -15.45 17.18
CA ASN A 110 -15.84 -16.86 17.10
C ASN A 110 -16.71 -17.09 15.85
N TYR A 111 -16.08 -17.51 14.74
CA TYR A 111 -16.80 -17.89 13.52
C TYR A 111 -17.23 -19.35 13.62
N HIS A 112 -18.54 -19.60 13.68
CA HIS A 112 -19.09 -20.95 13.69
C HIS A 112 -19.23 -21.47 12.25
N THR A 113 -18.24 -22.25 11.80
CA THR A 113 -18.24 -22.93 10.51
C THR A 113 -17.41 -24.20 10.63
N ASP A 114 -17.85 -25.27 9.98
CA ASP A 114 -17.13 -26.54 9.93
C ASP A 114 -16.26 -26.65 8.66
N ASN A 115 -16.35 -25.66 7.77
CA ASN A 115 -15.58 -25.59 6.53
C ASN A 115 -14.33 -24.68 6.73
N PRO A 116 -13.10 -25.22 6.59
CA PRO A 116 -11.85 -24.45 6.70
C PRO A 116 -11.73 -23.29 5.71
N GLU A 117 -12.11 -23.48 4.46
CA GLU A 117 -12.10 -22.42 3.44
C GLU A 117 -13.00 -21.26 3.87
N LYS A 118 -14.23 -21.56 4.29
CA LYS A 118 -15.15 -20.52 4.78
C LYS A 118 -14.62 -19.84 6.05
N TYR A 119 -13.99 -20.59 6.95
CA TYR A 119 -13.38 -20.06 8.16
C TYR A 119 -12.30 -19.03 7.83
N PHE A 120 -11.32 -19.42 7.01
CA PHE A 120 -10.19 -18.57 6.68
C PHE A 120 -10.55 -17.39 5.78
N LYS A 121 -11.54 -17.54 4.91
CA LYS A 121 -12.07 -16.42 4.13
C LYS A 121 -12.52 -15.29 5.05
N ILE A 122 -13.35 -15.60 6.05
CA ILE A 122 -13.97 -14.59 6.93
C ILE A 122 -12.98 -14.12 8.01
N SER A 123 -12.14 -15.01 8.54
CA SER A 123 -11.24 -14.69 9.65
C SER A 123 -9.92 -14.05 9.23
N VAL A 124 -9.45 -14.30 7.99
CA VAL A 124 -8.13 -13.84 7.52
C VAL A 124 -8.24 -13.05 6.23
N PHE A 125 -8.83 -13.62 5.16
CA PHE A 125 -8.79 -13.02 3.83
C PHE A 125 -9.52 -11.68 3.74
N LEU A 126 -10.78 -11.62 4.15
CA LEU A 126 -11.56 -10.37 4.09
C LEU A 126 -10.97 -9.30 5.02
N PRO A 127 -10.66 -9.58 6.30
CA PRO A 127 -10.06 -8.58 7.18
C PRO A 127 -8.71 -8.07 6.66
N PHE A 128 -7.89 -8.94 6.07
CA PHE A 128 -6.61 -8.55 5.49
C PHE A 128 -6.79 -7.61 4.28
N LEU A 129 -7.69 -7.95 3.35
CA LEU A 129 -7.99 -7.10 2.20
C LEU A 129 -8.54 -5.73 2.62
N ASP A 130 -9.52 -5.73 3.53
CA ASP A 130 -10.14 -4.50 4.02
C ASP A 130 -9.11 -3.61 4.72
N ASN A 131 -8.25 -4.21 5.56
CA ASN A 131 -7.17 -3.49 6.22
C ASN A 131 -6.14 -2.94 5.22
N LEU A 132 -5.71 -3.74 4.24
CA LEU A 132 -4.72 -3.30 3.25
C LEU A 132 -5.24 -2.14 2.41
N VAL A 133 -6.50 -2.21 1.95
CA VAL A 133 -7.13 -1.11 1.20
C VAL A 133 -7.20 0.14 2.07
N GLN A 134 -7.61 0.02 3.34
CA GLN A 134 -7.63 1.14 4.27
C GLN A 134 -6.23 1.76 4.46
N GLN A 135 -5.20 0.94 4.65
CA GLN A 135 -3.82 1.40 4.80
C GLN A 135 -3.30 2.12 3.55
N LEU A 136 -3.65 1.64 2.35
CA LEU A 136 -3.30 2.33 1.10
C LEU A 136 -4.03 3.67 0.98
N ASN A 137 -5.31 3.73 1.35
CA ASN A 137 -6.08 4.96 1.35
C ASN A 137 -5.48 5.98 2.33
N ASP A 138 -5.29 5.60 3.60
CA ASP A 138 -4.78 6.49 4.64
C ASP A 138 -3.39 7.03 4.30
N ARG A 139 -2.55 6.21 3.68
CA ARG A 139 -1.16 6.56 3.34
C ARG A 139 -1.01 7.40 2.07
N PHE A 140 -1.91 7.28 1.09
CA PHE A 140 -1.70 7.93 -0.22
C PHE A 140 -2.79 8.94 -0.58
N ILE A 141 -4.04 8.75 -0.14
CA ILE A 141 -5.14 9.66 -0.47
C ILE A 141 -4.97 11.00 0.23
N ASN A 142 -4.55 11.01 1.49
CA ASN A 142 -4.33 12.25 2.24
C ASN A 142 -3.25 13.14 1.59
N HIS A 143 -2.25 12.55 0.93
CA HIS A 143 -1.20 13.30 0.24
C HIS A 143 -1.57 13.65 -1.21
N LYS A 144 -2.66 13.10 -1.75
CA LYS A 144 -3.04 13.27 -3.16
C LYS A 144 -3.38 14.72 -3.49
N THR A 145 -4.08 15.40 -2.59
CA THR A 145 -4.45 16.82 -2.75
C THR A 145 -3.20 17.71 -2.76
N ILE A 146 -2.30 17.52 -1.80
CA ILE A 146 -1.05 18.27 -1.68
C ILE A 146 -0.14 18.02 -2.90
N ILE A 147 0.07 16.76 -3.29
CA ILE A 147 0.90 16.41 -4.45
C ILE A 147 0.30 16.94 -5.75
N ALA A 148 -1.03 16.91 -5.90
CA ALA A 148 -1.71 17.52 -7.04
C ALA A 148 -1.52 19.05 -7.07
N GLY A 149 -1.47 19.71 -5.91
CA GLY A 149 -1.12 21.11 -5.78
C GLY A 149 0.30 21.41 -6.27
N PHE A 150 1.29 20.62 -5.88
CA PHE A 150 2.66 20.80 -6.39
C PHE A 150 2.77 20.58 -7.89
N TYR A 151 2.05 19.59 -8.43
CA TYR A 151 1.98 19.40 -9.88
C TYR A 151 1.35 20.62 -10.59
N PHE A 152 0.35 21.25 -9.96
CA PHE A 152 -0.27 22.46 -10.48
C PHE A 152 0.74 23.61 -10.60
N LEU A 153 1.67 23.80 -9.64
CA LEU A 153 2.70 24.86 -9.71
C LEU A 153 3.56 24.80 -10.99
N ILE A 154 3.68 23.64 -11.63
CA ILE A 154 4.52 23.44 -12.81
C ILE A 154 3.70 23.39 -14.10
N SER A 155 2.40 23.11 -14.01
CA SER A 155 1.52 22.92 -15.18
C SER A 155 0.21 23.67 -15.01
N ASN A 156 0.08 24.79 -15.70
CA ASN A 156 -1.14 25.60 -15.74
C ASN A 156 -2.23 25.02 -16.67
N LYS A 157 -2.08 23.78 -17.15
CA LYS A 157 -3.03 23.20 -18.12
C LYS A 157 -4.45 23.03 -17.56
N ASN A 158 -4.60 22.99 -16.23
CA ASN A 158 -5.87 22.90 -15.53
C ASN A 158 -5.86 23.86 -14.33
N TYR A 159 -6.16 25.15 -14.55
CA TYR A 159 -6.24 26.14 -13.48
C TYR A 159 -7.21 25.69 -12.38
N ASN A 160 -6.67 25.33 -11.22
CA ASN A 160 -7.45 24.95 -10.05
C ASN A 160 -7.03 25.82 -8.86
N GLN A 161 -7.74 26.93 -8.67
CA GLN A 161 -7.49 27.86 -7.58
C GLN A 161 -7.64 27.21 -6.19
N GLN A 162 -8.41 26.11 -6.08
CA GLN A 162 -8.52 25.36 -4.84
C GLN A 162 -7.19 24.67 -4.47
N ALA A 163 -6.41 24.23 -5.45
CA ALA A 163 -5.14 23.56 -5.20
C ALA A 163 -4.10 24.51 -4.55
N ILE A 164 -4.10 25.79 -4.94
CA ILE A 164 -3.25 26.81 -4.30
C ILE A 164 -3.70 27.02 -2.85
N LYS A 165 -5.01 27.06 -2.59
CA LYS A 165 -5.55 27.24 -1.24
C LYS A 165 -5.22 26.06 -0.33
N ASP A 166 -5.39 24.84 -0.83
CA ASP A 166 -5.08 23.64 -0.06
C ASP A 166 -3.58 23.56 0.28
N LEU A 167 -2.71 23.93 -0.66
CA LEU A 167 -1.27 24.06 -0.40
C LEU A 167 -0.95 25.18 0.58
N SER A 168 -1.59 26.34 0.43
CA SER A 168 -1.30 27.50 1.28
C SER A 168 -1.79 27.33 2.71
N GLU A 169 -2.85 26.55 2.91
CA GLU A 169 -3.30 26.12 4.23
C GLU A 169 -2.30 25.14 4.84
N PHE A 170 -1.86 24.13 4.07
CA PHE A 170 -0.95 23.10 4.55
C PHE A 170 0.43 23.65 4.94
N TYR A 171 0.99 24.56 4.14
CA TYR A 171 2.30 25.19 4.37
C TYR A 171 2.18 26.61 4.97
N SER A 172 1.11 26.87 5.72
CA SER A 172 0.81 28.22 6.19
C SER A 172 1.85 28.83 7.13
N ASP A 173 2.67 28.01 7.78
CA ASP A 173 3.77 28.45 8.63
C ASP A 173 5.01 28.86 7.81
N ASP A 174 5.12 28.42 6.56
CA ASP A 174 6.31 28.56 5.71
C ASP A 174 6.13 29.61 4.60
N ILE A 175 4.91 30.10 4.34
CA ILE A 175 4.62 31.00 3.21
C ILE A 175 3.80 32.23 3.60
N ASP A 176 3.94 33.30 2.81
CA ASP A 176 3.05 34.46 2.87
C ASP A 176 1.78 34.21 2.04
N ARG A 177 0.68 33.89 2.75
CA ARG A 177 -0.63 33.59 2.16
C ARG A 177 -1.30 34.80 1.49
N GLU A 178 -0.91 36.03 1.80
CA GLU A 178 -1.54 37.21 1.19
C GLU A 178 -1.09 37.39 -0.27
N VAL A 179 0.15 36.99 -0.57
CA VAL A 179 0.77 37.21 -1.89
C VAL A 179 0.91 35.95 -2.75
N ILE A 180 0.67 34.75 -2.19
CA ILE A 180 0.87 33.47 -2.89
C ILE A 180 0.13 33.37 -4.23
N GLU A 181 -1.16 33.77 -4.29
CA GLU A 181 -1.92 33.68 -5.54
C GLU A 181 -1.31 34.54 -6.67
N THR A 182 -0.78 35.71 -6.31
CA THR A 182 -0.13 36.62 -7.25
C THR A 182 1.23 36.07 -7.68
N GLY A 183 2.00 35.53 -6.73
CA GLY A 183 3.28 34.86 -6.99
C GLY A 183 3.13 33.68 -7.96
N VAL A 184 2.16 32.79 -7.71
CA VAL A 184 1.89 31.62 -8.58
C VAL A 184 1.46 32.04 -9.99
N LYS A 185 0.67 33.11 -10.15
CA LYS A 185 0.30 33.64 -11.48
C LYS A 185 1.51 34.16 -12.26
N LEU A 186 2.38 34.93 -11.60
CA LEU A 186 3.62 35.40 -12.21
C LEU A 186 4.53 34.23 -12.58
N TRP A 187 4.63 33.23 -11.69
CA TRP A 187 5.38 32.01 -11.93
C TRP A 187 4.88 31.25 -13.16
N HIS A 188 3.58 31.02 -13.31
CA HIS A 188 3.02 30.39 -14.51
C HIS A 188 3.33 31.16 -15.79
N THR A 189 3.27 32.50 -15.75
CA THR A 189 3.61 33.35 -16.90
C THR A 189 5.10 33.25 -17.23
N HIS A 190 5.95 33.04 -16.23
CA HIS A 190 7.37 32.76 -16.42
C HIS A 190 7.60 31.38 -17.05
N LEU A 191 6.91 30.35 -16.55
CA LEU A 191 6.95 28.98 -17.06
C LEU A 191 6.52 28.88 -18.52
N GLU A 192 5.55 29.66 -18.99
CA GLU A 192 5.15 29.65 -20.41
C GLU A 192 6.28 30.05 -21.37
N LYS A 193 7.24 30.84 -20.90
CA LYS A 193 8.43 31.23 -21.66
C LYS A 193 9.53 30.17 -21.61
N LEU A 194 9.42 29.22 -20.71
CA LEU A 194 10.39 28.15 -20.48
C LEU A 194 9.84 26.82 -21.01
N SER A 195 10.66 26.07 -21.73
CA SER A 195 10.33 24.70 -22.15
C SER A 195 10.57 23.72 -21.00
N ILE A 196 9.79 23.83 -19.92
CA ILE A 196 9.97 23.02 -18.71
C ILE A 196 9.54 21.56 -18.98
N LYS A 197 10.40 20.61 -18.63
CA LYS A 197 10.17 19.17 -18.86
C LYS A 197 9.81 18.39 -17.60
N SER A 198 10.12 18.91 -16.41
CA SER A 198 9.90 18.21 -15.14
C SER A 198 9.81 19.16 -13.94
N VAL A 199 9.39 18.64 -12.78
CA VAL A 199 9.40 19.36 -11.49
C VAL A 199 10.80 19.86 -11.14
N LEU A 200 11.82 19.01 -11.30
CA LEU A 200 13.20 19.35 -10.99
C LEU A 200 13.72 20.46 -11.91
N ASP A 201 13.40 20.38 -13.20
CA ASP A 201 13.71 21.41 -14.18
C ASP A 201 13.02 22.75 -13.85
N ALA A 202 11.79 22.70 -13.31
CA ALA A 202 11.11 23.89 -12.82
C ALA A 202 11.80 24.51 -11.60
N LEU A 203 12.24 23.67 -10.66
CA LEU A 203 12.95 24.12 -9.47
C LEU A 203 14.32 24.73 -9.82
N ASP A 204 15.07 24.10 -10.73
CA ASP A 204 16.38 24.58 -11.18
C ASP A 204 16.30 25.95 -11.90
N ASN A 205 15.14 26.29 -12.47
CA ASN A 205 14.87 27.57 -13.10
C ASN A 205 14.06 28.53 -12.20
N CYS A 206 13.75 28.15 -10.96
CA CYS A 206 13.04 29.00 -10.01
C CYS A 206 14.03 29.91 -9.28
N ASN A 207 13.94 31.21 -9.50
CA ASN A 207 14.74 32.19 -8.76
C ASN A 207 14.07 32.51 -7.42
N GLU A 208 14.71 32.15 -6.32
CA GLU A 208 14.22 32.32 -4.94
C GLU A 208 13.87 33.78 -4.60
N ASP A 209 14.69 34.75 -5.03
CA ASP A 209 14.44 36.18 -4.76
C ASP A 209 13.19 36.71 -5.49
N LEU A 210 12.89 36.17 -6.67
CA LEU A 210 11.75 36.59 -7.49
C LEU A 210 10.47 35.82 -7.18
N PHE A 211 10.58 34.57 -6.71
CA PHE A 211 9.45 33.68 -6.44
C PHE A 211 9.57 32.98 -5.06
N PRO A 212 9.71 33.74 -3.95
CA PRO A 212 10.08 33.19 -2.65
C PRO A 212 9.05 32.22 -2.05
N ASN A 213 7.77 32.34 -2.40
CA ASN A 213 6.74 31.42 -1.92
C ASN A 213 6.52 30.19 -2.83
N VAL A 214 7.18 30.13 -3.99
CA VAL A 214 7.08 29.02 -4.95
C VAL A 214 8.30 28.10 -4.90
N PHE A 215 9.47 28.68 -4.59
CA PHE A 215 10.72 27.94 -4.33
C PHE A 215 10.59 27.09 -3.06
#